data_AF-A0A2M7IQH6-F1
#
_entry.id   AF-A0A2M7IQH6-F1
#
_cell.length_a   1.000
_cell.length_b   1.000
_cell.length_c   1.000
_cell.angle_alpha   90.00
_cell.angle_beta   90.00
_cell.angle_gamma   90.00
#
_symmetry.space_group_name_H-M   'P 1'
#
loop_
_entity.id
_entity.type
_entity.pdbx_description
1 polymer ?
#
loop_
_entity_poly.entity_id
_entity_poly.type
_entity_poly.pdbx_seq_one_letter_code
_entity_poly.pdbx_strand_id
1 'polypeptide(L)'
;MANYPLKRLRRLRYNPLVRDMIRETILTKDDFIYPLFAVSGNKIKNPIKSMPGVFQMSIDVLVEECKEVASLGIPAVILFGIPEHKDEVGS
;
A
#
# COMPACT_ATOMS: atom_id res chain seq x y z
N MET A 1 7.37 -38.73 17.85
CA MET A 1 7.46 -37.27 17.65
C MET A 1 8.39 -36.70 18.73
N ALA A 2 9.38 -35.87 18.39
CA ALA A 2 10.26 -35.31 19.41
C ALA A 2 9.52 -34.25 20.23
N ASN A 3 9.45 -34.45 21.55
CA ASN A 3 8.81 -33.54 22.49
C ASN A 3 9.84 -32.62 23.16
N TYR A 4 9.37 -31.63 23.91
CA TYR A 4 10.23 -30.86 24.79
C TYR A 4 10.96 -31.79 25.78
N PRO A 5 12.27 -31.63 26.05
CA PRO A 5 13.16 -30.54 25.64
C PRO A 5 13.95 -30.81 24.34
N LEU A 6 13.75 -31.95 23.68
CA LEU A 6 14.47 -32.34 22.45
C LEU A 6 14.08 -31.44 21.27
N LYS A 7 12.78 -31.16 21.09
CA LYS A 7 12.25 -30.22 20.09
C LYS A 7 11.97 -28.86 20.73
N ARG A 8 12.83 -27.88 20.43
CA ARG A 8 12.67 -26.48 20.89
C ARG A 8 12.58 -25.55 19.70
N LEU A 9 11.36 -25.17 19.31
CA LEU A 9 11.11 -24.28 18.16
C LEU A 9 11.78 -22.90 18.32
N ARG A 10 12.05 -22.47 19.56
CA ARG A 10 12.79 -21.25 19.86
C ARG A 10 14.23 -21.25 19.35
N ARG A 11 14.85 -22.42 19.11
CA ARG A 11 16.22 -22.51 18.56
C ARG A 11 16.33 -21.80 17.21
N LEU A 12 15.30 -21.91 16.36
CA LEU A 12 15.25 -21.23 15.06
C LEU A 12 14.92 -19.73 15.14
N ARG A 13 14.55 -19.23 16.34
CA ARG A 13 14.14 -17.83 16.55
C ARG A 13 15.17 -17.01 17.32
N TYR A 14 16.25 -17.64 17.80
CA TYR A 14 17.19 -17.02 18.74
C TYR A 14 18.02 -15.89 18.14
N ASN A 15 18.48 -16.01 16.88
CA ASN A 15 19.33 -15.04 16.20
C ASN A 15 18.64 -14.52 14.91
N PRO A 16 18.68 -13.20 14.62
CA PRO A 16 18.30 -12.63 13.32
C PRO A 16 18.75 -13.46 12.10
N LEU A 17 20.01 -13.87 12.01
CA LEU A 17 20.55 -14.62 10.86
C LEU A 17 19.80 -15.94 10.63
N VAL A 18 19.49 -16.66 11.71
CA VAL A 18 18.75 -17.93 11.62
C VAL A 18 17.30 -17.66 11.17
N ARG A 19 16.69 -16.59 11.69
CA ARG A 19 15.32 -16.21 11.30
C ARG A 19 15.24 -15.78 9.83
N ASP A 20 16.27 -15.11 9.31
CA ASP A 20 16.33 -14.71 7.92
C ASP A 20 16.49 -15.93 7.00
N MET A 21 17.34 -16.90 7.37
CA MET A 21 17.51 -18.16 6.61
C MET A 21 16.23 -19.02 6.53
N ILE A 22 15.40 -18.99 7.56
CA ILE A 22 14.19 -19.84 7.65
C ILE A 22 12.88 -19.07 7.41
N ARG A 23 12.94 -17.80 6.97
CA ARG A 23 11.75 -16.98 6.70
C ARG A 23 10.98 -17.55 5.50
N GLU A 24 9.68 -17.75 5.67
CA GLU A 24 8.81 -18.32 4.63
C GLU A 24 8.19 -17.25 3.72
N THR A 25 7.91 -16.05 4.25
CA THR A 25 7.25 -14.96 3.51
C THR A 25 8.13 -13.72 3.47
N ILE A 26 8.30 -13.17 2.28
CA ILE A 26 9.01 -11.91 2.04
C ILE A 26 8.02 -10.98 1.36
N LEU A 27 8.00 -9.72 1.81
CA LEU A 27 7.27 -8.65 1.15
C LEU A 27 8.27 -7.78 0.40
N THR A 28 7.99 -7.53 -0.85
CA THR A 28 8.78 -6.72 -1.77
C THR A 28 7.94 -5.57 -2.29
N LYS A 29 8.56 -4.60 -2.95
CA LYS A 29 7.83 -3.48 -3.57
C LYS A 29 6.83 -3.95 -4.64
N ASP A 30 7.11 -5.10 -5.25
CA ASP A 30 6.31 -5.67 -6.35
C ASP A 30 4.98 -6.24 -5.85
N ASP A 31 4.82 -6.41 -4.53
CA ASP A 31 3.59 -6.88 -3.90
C ASP A 31 2.59 -5.74 -3.59
N PHE A 32 2.96 -4.47 -3.84
CA PHE A 32 2.13 -3.32 -3.49
C PHE A 32 1.33 -2.76 -4.68
N ILE A 33 0.10 -2.35 -4.37
CA ILE A 33 -0.75 -1.51 -5.23
C ILE A 33 -1.13 -0.27 -4.43
N TYR A 34 -0.91 0.92 -4.98
CA TYR A 34 -1.17 2.17 -4.26
C TYR A 34 -2.53 2.78 -4.64
N PRO A 35 -3.50 2.85 -3.70
CA PRO A 35 -4.81 3.44 -3.96
C PRO A 35 -4.78 4.97 -3.93
N LEU A 36 -5.40 5.59 -4.94
CA LEU A 36 -5.45 7.04 -5.12
C LEU A 36 -6.90 7.51 -5.32
N PHE A 37 -7.24 8.67 -4.73
CA PHE A 37 -8.57 9.27 -4.83
C PHE A 37 -8.54 10.48 -5.76
N ALA A 38 -9.24 10.38 -6.89
CA ALA A 38 -9.29 11.42 -7.90
C ALA A 38 -10.56 12.28 -7.74
N VAL A 39 -10.40 13.59 -7.78
CA VAL A 39 -11.51 14.57 -7.82
C VAL A 39 -11.36 15.47 -9.04
N SER A 40 -12.47 15.99 -9.53
CA SER A 40 -12.46 17.03 -10.57
C SER A 40 -11.90 18.35 -10.06
N GLY A 41 -11.39 19.17 -10.97
CA GLY A 41 -10.81 20.48 -10.69
C GLY A 41 -9.32 20.55 -11.03
N ASN A 42 -8.62 21.54 -10.47
CA ASN A 42 -7.22 21.84 -10.80
C ASN A 42 -6.47 22.29 -9.54
N LYS A 43 -5.25 21.77 -9.31
CA LYS A 43 -4.41 22.03 -8.13
C LYS A 43 -5.10 21.74 -6.80
N ILE A 44 -5.91 20.69 -6.73
CA ILE A 44 -6.61 20.26 -5.52
C ILE A 44 -5.82 19.16 -4.82
N LYS A 45 -5.65 19.30 -3.50
CA LYS A 45 -5.10 18.27 -2.60
C LYS A 45 -5.80 18.35 -1.24
N ASN A 46 -6.99 17.77 -1.15
CA ASN A 46 -7.83 17.84 0.04
C ASN A 46 -7.53 16.68 1.00
N PRO A 47 -7.24 16.94 2.29
CA PRO A 47 -6.97 15.87 3.25
C PRO A 47 -8.25 15.11 3.62
N ILE A 48 -8.16 13.79 3.69
CA ILE A 48 -9.24 12.93 4.19
C ILE A 48 -9.11 12.80 5.71
N LYS A 49 -10.00 13.44 6.46
CA LYS A 49 -9.91 13.52 7.94
C LYS A 49 -9.85 12.15 8.63
N SER A 50 -10.56 11.15 8.11
CA SER A 50 -10.58 9.79 8.66
C SER A 50 -9.35 8.96 8.28
N MET A 51 -8.54 9.42 7.32
CA MET A 51 -7.36 8.72 6.80
C MET A 51 -6.16 9.68 6.79
N PRO A 52 -5.50 9.89 7.94
CA PRO A 52 -4.34 10.77 8.03
C PRO A 52 -3.25 10.41 7.02
N GLY A 53 -2.75 11.40 6.29
CA GLY A 53 -1.76 11.21 5.22
C GLY A 53 -2.35 10.87 3.84
N VAL A 54 -3.67 10.67 3.74
CA VAL A 54 -4.36 10.40 2.47
C VAL A 54 -5.12 11.64 1.99
N PHE A 55 -5.09 11.87 0.68
CA PHE A 55 -5.66 13.05 0.05
C PHE A 55 -6.55 12.69 -1.14
N GLN A 56 -7.54 13.53 -1.40
CA GLN A 56 -8.25 13.60 -2.67
C GLN A 56 -7.53 14.61 -3.56
N MET A 57 -7.14 14.20 -4.75
CA MET A 57 -6.28 14.99 -5.63
C MET A 57 -6.95 15.23 -6.98
N SER A 58 -6.75 16.43 -7.54
CA SER A 58 -7.08 16.65 -8.95
C SER A 58 -6.10 15.90 -9.85
N ILE A 59 -6.50 15.68 -11.11
CA ILE A 59 -5.73 14.86 -12.07
C ILE A 59 -4.30 15.38 -12.25
N ASP A 60 -4.10 16.71 -12.30
CA ASP A 60 -2.78 17.32 -12.43
C ASP A 60 -1.85 16.99 -11.24
N VAL A 61 -2.37 17.04 -10.01
CA VAL A 61 -1.62 16.69 -8.80
C VAL A 61 -1.39 15.19 -8.71
N LEU A 62 -2.39 14.39 -9.09
CA LEU A 62 -2.33 12.94 -9.06
C LEU A 62 -1.26 12.40 -10.02
N VAL A 63 -1.08 13.01 -11.20
CA VAL A 63 -0.02 12.64 -12.13
C VAL A 63 1.37 12.86 -11.54
N GLU A 64 1.60 13.95 -10.80
CA GLU A 64 2.88 14.15 -10.10
C GLU A 64 3.09 13.12 -8.98
N GLU A 65 2.05 12.78 -8.22
CA GLU A 65 2.10 11.72 -7.21
C GLU A 65 2.46 10.36 -7.86
N CYS A 66 1.86 10.04 -9.01
CA CYS A 66 2.17 8.82 -9.77
C CYS A 66 3.63 8.75 -10.23
N LYS A 67 4.27 9.90 -10.54
CA LYS A 67 5.71 9.91 -10.88
C LYS A 67 6.56 9.55 -9.67
N GLU A 68 6.22 10.04 -8.49
CA GLU A 68 6.90 9.67 -7.25
C GLU A 68 6.74 8.17 -6.96
N VAL A 69 5.51 7.66 -7.06
CA VAL A 69 5.18 6.23 -6.89
C VAL A 69 5.98 5.34 -7.86
N ALA A 70 6.07 5.75 -9.12
CA ALA A 70 6.90 5.06 -10.11
C ALA A 70 8.40 5.12 -9.76
N SER A 71 8.90 6.25 -9.25
CA SER A 71 10.30 6.38 -8.82
C SER A 71 10.64 5.48 -7.62
N LEU A 72 9.68 5.21 -6.74
CA LEU A 72 9.79 4.23 -5.66
C LEU A 72 9.76 2.77 -6.15
N GLY A 73 9.39 2.56 -7.42
CA GLY A 73 9.32 1.26 -8.06
C GLY A 73 8.10 0.43 -7.65
N ILE A 74 7.01 1.09 -7.23
CA ILE A 74 5.72 0.43 -6.98
C ILE A 74 5.08 0.14 -8.35
N PRO A 75 4.65 -1.10 -8.62
CA PRO A 75 4.29 -1.52 -9.97
C PRO A 75 2.92 -1.01 -10.44
N ALA A 76 2.01 -0.68 -9.52
CA ALA A 76 0.64 -0.35 -9.87
C ALA A 76 -0.02 0.65 -8.91
N VAL A 77 -0.97 1.40 -9.47
CA VAL A 77 -1.92 2.24 -8.75
C VAL A 77 -3.35 1.79 -9.04
N ILE A 78 -4.25 1.98 -8.08
CA ILE A 78 -5.70 1.79 -8.27
C ILE A 78 -6.40 3.12 -8.04
N LEU A 79 -7.26 3.52 -8.99
CA LEU A 79 -7.90 4.84 -8.99
C LEU A 79 -9.35 4.74 -8.49
N PHE A 80 -9.69 5.62 -7.55
CA PHE A 80 -11.05 5.83 -7.06
C PHE A 80 -11.50 7.24 -7.43
N GLY A 81 -12.32 7.34 -8.49
CA GLY A 81 -12.92 8.60 -8.90
C GLY A 81 -14.07 8.99 -7.98
N ILE A 82 -14.07 10.25 -7.51
CA ILE A 82 -15.17 10.85 -6.77
C ILE A 82 -15.89 11.77 -7.74
N PRO A 83 -17.07 11.37 -8.25
CA PRO A 83 -17.77 12.16 -9.26
C PRO A 83 -18.36 13.43 -8.63
N GLU A 84 -18.46 14.50 -9.42
CA GLU A 84 -19.10 15.75 -9.00
C GLU A 84 -20.60 15.56 -8.80
N HIS A 85 -21.21 14.71 -9.62
CA HIS A 85 -22.62 14.36 -9.55
C HIS A 85 -22.78 12.88 -9.19
N LYS A 86 -23.82 12.56 -8.42
CA LYS A 86 -24.20 11.18 -8.11
C LYS A 86 -25.67 11.02 -8.44
N ASP A 87 -25.99 9.95 -9.16
CA ASP A 87 -27.34 9.52 -9.46
C ASP A 87 -27.58 8.10 -8.92
N GLU A 88 -28.82 7.62 -9.06
CA GLU A 88 -29.21 6.30 -8.54
C GLU A 88 -28.61 5.13 -9.32
N VAL A 89 -28.09 5.38 -10.54
CA VAL A 89 -27.64 4.35 -11.49
C VAL A 89 -26.14 4.39 -11.80
N GLY A 90 -25.41 5.40 -11.32
CA GLY A 90 -23.97 5.57 -11.54
C GLY A 90 -23.60 5.96 -12.97
N SER A 91 -24.38 6.83 -13.62
CA SER A 91 -24.11 7.28 -15.00
C SER A 91 -23.10 8.42 -15.12
#